data_AF-A0A8T7IU78-F1
#
_entry.id   AF-A0A8T7IU78-F1
#
_cell.length_a   1.000
_cell.length_b   1.000
_cell.length_c   1.000
_cell.angle_alpha   90.00
_cell.angle_beta   90.00
_cell.angle_gamma   90.00
#
_symmetry.space_group_name_H-M   'P 1'
#
loop_
_entity.id
_entity.type
_entity.pdbx_description
1 polymer ?
#
loop_
_entity_poly.entity_id
_entity_poly.type
_entity_poly.pdbx_seq_one_letter_code
_entity_poly.pdbx_strand_id
1 'polypeptide(L)' 'MSNVSSFDRVKIVLVGTSHPGNIGSAARAMKVMGFSRLALVAP' A
#
# COMPACT_ATOMS: atom_id res chain seq x y z
N MET A 1 23.98 -9.04 4.52
CA MET A 1 22.86 -8.97 5.48
C MET A 1 21.61 -8.63 4.69
N SER A 2 20.68 -9.58 4.52
CA SER A 2 19.43 -9.32 3.80
C SER A 2 18.55 -8.41 4.65
N ASN A 3 18.52 -7.12 4.33
CA ASN A 3 17.77 -6.10 5.05
C ASN A 3 16.27 -6.19 4.72
N VAL A 4 15.69 -7.37 4.93
CA VAL A 4 14.28 -7.64 4.62
C VAL A 4 13.45 -7.06 5.75
N SER A 5 12.70 -6.01 5.44
CA SER A 5 11.69 -5.49 6.35
C SER A 5 10.61 -6.57 6.54
N SER A 6 10.16 -6.80 7.77
CA SER A 6 9.02 -7.69 8.03
C SER A 6 7.78 -7.33 7.21
N PHE A 7 7.67 -6.07 6.77
CA PHE A 7 6.56 -5.56 5.97
C PHE A 7 6.68 -5.84 4.47
N ASP A 8 7.85 -6.24 3.96
CA ASP A 8 8.02 -6.53 2.52
C ASP A 8 7.15 -7.70 2.04
N ARG A 9 6.71 -8.55 2.97
CA ARG A 9 5.80 -9.67 2.68
C ARG A 9 4.32 -9.28 2.72
N VAL A 10 3.99 -8.12 3.27
CA VAL A 10 2.61 -7.65 3.41
C VAL A 10 2.20 -6.88 2.15
N LYS A 11 1.06 -7.26 1.55
CA LYS A 11 0.46 -6.55 0.42
C LYS A 11 -0.87 -5.93 0.87
N ILE A 12 -0.99 -4.63 0.67
CA ILE A 12 -2.23 -3.89 0.90
C ILE A 12 -3.01 -3.85 -0.41
N VAL A 13 -4.28 -4.25 -0.37
CA VAL A 13 -5.15 -4.33 -1.56
C VAL A 13 -6.35 -3.41 -1.34
N LEU A 14 -6.53 -2.43 -2.23
CA LEU A 14 -7.74 -1.61 -2.26
C LEU A 14 -8.65 -2.11 -3.37
N VAL A 15 -9.92 -2.37 -3.03
CA VAL A 15 -10.92 -2.92 -3.95
C VAL A 15 -12.02 -1.88 -4.14
N GLY A 16 -12.41 -1.58 -5.40
CA GLY A 16 -13.53 -0.68 -5.67
C GLY A 16 -13.28 0.78 -5.27
N THR A 17 -12.03 1.26 -5.38
CA THR A 17 -11.68 2.62 -4.92
C THR A 17 -12.05 3.69 -5.94
N SER A 18 -13.27 4.23 -5.85
CA SER A 18 -13.80 5.16 -6.84
C SER A 18 -13.20 6.58 -6.79
N HIS A 19 -12.60 6.98 -5.67
CA HIS A 19 -12.04 8.32 -5.49
C HIS A 19 -10.50 8.29 -5.52
N PRO A 20 -9.83 8.89 -6.53
CA PRO A 20 -8.37 8.86 -6.65
C PRO A 20 -7.62 9.41 -5.43
N GLY A 21 -8.23 10.37 -4.71
CA GLY A 21 -7.66 10.93 -3.47
C GLY A 21 -7.46 9.89 -2.36
N ASN A 22 -8.26 8.82 -2.34
CA ASN A 22 -8.14 7.75 -1.35
C ASN A 22 -6.91 6.88 -1.63
N ILE A 23 -6.55 6.66 -2.90
CA ILE A 23 -5.35 5.94 -3.30
C ILE A 23 -4.10 6.68 -2.79
N GLY A 24 -4.05 8.00 -3.01
CA GLY A 24 -2.93 8.84 -2.54
C GLY A 24 -2.82 8.87 -1.02
N SER A 25 -3.95 8.97 -0.32
CA SER A 25 -4.00 8.96 1.14
C SER A 25 -3.53 7.62 1.72
N ALA A 26 -3.97 6.50 1.13
CA ALA A 26 -3.54 5.16 1.51
C ALA A 26 -2.03 4.97 1.26
N ALA A 27 -1.53 5.37 0.08
CA ALA A 27 -0.11 5.28 -0.24
C ALA A 27 0.76 6.12 0.73
N ARG A 28 0.29 7.32 1.12
CA ARG A 28 0.98 8.16 2.11
C ARG A 28 1.04 7.48 3.47
N ALA A 29 -0.08 6.92 3.94
CA ALA A 29 -0.13 6.19 5.20
C ALA A 29 0.83 4.97 5.17
N MET A 30 0.80 4.19 4.09
CA MET A 30 1.70 3.05 3.90
C MET A 30 3.18 3.47 4.01
N LYS A 31 3.58 4.55 3.34
CA LYS A 31 4.96 5.03 3.38
C LYS A 31 5.41 5.44 4.79
N VAL A 32 4.56 6.13 5.55
CA VAL A 32 4.85 6.51 6.95
C VAL A 32 5.03 5.27 7.83
N MET A 33 4.28 4.21 7.53
CA MET A 33 4.25 2.97 8.31
C MET A 33 5.24 1.89 7.81
N GLY A 34 6.05 2.18 6.78
CA GLY A 34 7.05 1.25 6.26
C GLY A 34 6.49 0.16 5.33
N PHE A 35 5.25 0.29 4.84
CA PHE A 35 4.69 -0.58 3.81
C PHE A 35 4.96 -0.04 2.41
N SER A 36 5.21 -0.94 1.46
CA SER A 36 5.62 -0.58 0.10
C SER A 36 4.81 -1.25 -1.01
N ARG A 37 3.96 -2.24 -0.70
CA ARG A 37 3.27 -3.08 -1.70
C ARG A 37 1.77 -2.80 -1.73
N LEU A 38 1.36 -1.87 -2.60
CA LEU A 38 -0.04 -1.52 -2.85
C LEU A 38 -0.54 -2.19 -4.14
N ALA A 39 -1.73 -2.78 -4.11
CA ALA A 39 -2.46 -3.24 -5.29
C ALA A 39 -3.86 -2.63 -5.33
N LEU A 40 -4.33 -2.31 -6.54
CA LEU A 40 -5.67 -1.80 -6.80
C LEU A 40 -6.45 -2.85 -7.61
N VAL A 41 -7.68 -3.13 -7.21
CA VAL A 41 -8.58 -4.06 -7.90
C VAL A 41 -9.88 -3.33 -8.21
N ALA A 42 -10.24 -3.32 -9.50
CA ALA A 42 -11.40 -2.58 -10.00
C ALA A 42 -11.49 -1.14 -9.43
N PRO A 43 -10.43 -0.32 -9.59
CA PRO A 43 -10.43 1.07 -9.12
C PRO A 43 -11.46 1.93 -9.86
#